data_AF-A0A535A7Q1-F1
#
_entry.id   AF-A0A535A7Q1-F1
#
_cell.length_a   1.000
_cell.length_b   1.000
_cell.length_c   1.000
_cell.angle_alpha   90.00
_cell.angle_beta   90.00
_cell.angle_gamma   90.00
#
_symmetry.space_group_name_H-M   'P 1'
#
loop_
_entity.id
_entity.type
_entity.pdbx_description
1 polymer ?
#
loop_
_entity_poly.entity_id
_entity_poly.type
_entity_poly.pdbx_seq_one_letter_code
_entity_poly.pdbx_strand_id
1 'polypeptide(L)'
;MAIKVEAEIGGQPFSLEAGKLAEQADGAVLVRYGDTVLLATAVASDPREGIDFFPLTVDYEERMYAAGKIPGGFIKRESRPSEAAVLAMRLT
;
A
#
# COMPACT_ATOMS: atom_id res chain seq x y z
N MET A 1 -6.93 -2.42 19.46
CA MET A 1 -7.54 -3.76 19.35
C MET A 1 -7.55 -4.10 17.87
N ALA A 2 -6.93 -5.22 17.48
CA ALA A 2 -6.83 -5.59 16.07
C ALA A 2 -8.15 -6.21 15.58
N ILE A 3 -8.61 -5.80 14.41
CA ILE A 3 -9.82 -6.32 13.75
C ILE A 3 -9.35 -7.06 12.50
N LYS A 4 -9.87 -8.27 12.30
CA LYS A 4 -9.60 -9.08 11.11
C LYS A 4 -10.91 -9.56 10.49
N VAL A 5 -11.05 -9.38 9.19
CA VAL A 5 -12.15 -9.95 8.40
C VAL A 5 -11.58 -10.82 7.29
N GLU A 6 -12.23 -11.95 7.03
CA GLU A 6 -11.74 -12.97 6.11
C GLU A 6 -12.88 -13.43 5.19
N ALA A 7 -12.52 -13.75 3.95
CA ALA A 7 -13.41 -14.31 2.95
C ALA A 7 -12.62 -15.23 2.01
N GLU A 8 -13.33 -16.06 1.25
CA GLU A 8 -12.76 -16.77 0.12
C GLU A 8 -13.15 -16.03 -1.16
N ILE A 9 -12.15 -15.65 -1.97
CA ILE A 9 -12.34 -14.97 -3.25
C ILE A 9 -11.60 -15.78 -4.31
N GLY A 10 -12.28 -16.19 -5.38
CA GLY A 10 -11.63 -16.91 -6.49
C GLY A 10 -10.92 -18.22 -6.07
N GLY A 11 -11.38 -18.89 -5.01
CA GLY A 11 -10.75 -20.11 -4.49
C GLY A 11 -9.46 -19.86 -3.69
N GLN A 12 -9.20 -18.63 -3.27
CA GLN A 12 -8.04 -18.24 -2.47
C GLN A 12 -8.48 -17.49 -1.21
N PRO A 13 -7.76 -17.64 -0.09
CA PRO A 13 -8.06 -16.92 1.14
C PRO A 13 -7.75 -15.43 0.97
N PHE A 14 -8.72 -14.60 1.32
CA PHE A 14 -8.61 -13.15 1.36
C PHE A 14 -8.81 -12.65 2.79
N SER A 15 -7.97 -11.74 3.26
CA SER A 15 -8.10 -11.16 4.58
C SER A 15 -7.70 -9.69 4.63
N LEU A 16 -8.37 -8.95 5.51
CA LEU A 16 -8.08 -7.56 5.86
C LEU A 16 -7.87 -7.47 7.37
N GLU A 17 -6.73 -6.95 7.80
CA GLU A 17 -6.40 -6.73 9.21
C GLU A 17 -6.11 -5.24 9.48
N ALA A 18 -6.73 -4.67 10.50
CA ALA A 18 -6.55 -3.28 10.90
C ALA A 18 -6.24 -3.16 12.41
N GLY A 19 -5.56 -2.09 12.82
CA GLY A 19 -5.34 -1.75 14.24
C GLY A 19 -4.13 -2.41 14.91
N LYS A 20 -3.15 -2.88 14.13
CA LYS A 20 -1.87 -3.43 14.61
C LYS A 20 -0.62 -2.78 14.01
N LEU A 21 -0.74 -2.24 12.79
CA LEU A 21 0.37 -1.62 12.05
C LEU A 21 0.00 -0.19 11.72
N ALA A 22 1.02 0.68 11.67
CA ALA A 22 0.88 2.09 11.28
C ALA A 22 -0.24 2.82 12.05
N GLU A 23 -0.32 2.62 13.37
CA GLU A 23 -1.38 3.18 14.24
C GLU A 23 -1.43 4.72 14.27
N GLN A 24 -0.40 5.39 13.73
CA GLN A 24 -0.37 6.85 13.60
C GLN A 24 -1.02 7.36 12.29
N ALA A 25 -1.31 6.48 11.33
CA ALA A 25 -2.06 6.86 10.14
C ALA A 25 -3.56 6.94 10.48
N ASP A 26 -4.30 7.80 9.78
CA ASP A 26 -5.76 7.92 9.95
C ASP A 26 -6.48 6.62 9.57
N GLY A 27 -5.93 5.89 8.60
CA GLY A 27 -6.35 4.54 8.25
C GLY A 27 -5.17 3.66 7.83
N ALA A 28 -5.14 2.42 8.32
CA ALA A 28 -4.15 1.42 7.94
C ALA A 28 -4.76 0.02 7.90
N VAL A 29 -4.58 -0.67 6.77
CA VAL A 29 -5.08 -2.04 6.56
C VAL A 29 -4.00 -2.91 5.93
N LEU A 30 -3.70 -4.04 6.58
CA LEU A 30 -2.92 -5.11 5.99
C LEU A 30 -3.86 -6.02 5.19
N VAL A 31 -3.69 -6.00 3.87
CA VAL A 31 -4.43 -6.83 2.91
C VAL A 31 -3.59 -8.06 2.61
N ARG A 32 -4.21 -9.24 2.61
CA ARG A 32 -3.59 -10.48 2.15
C ARG A 32 -4.53 -11.23 1.23
N TYR A 33 -4.00 -11.69 0.10
CA TYR A 33 -4.69 -12.57 -0.83
C TYR A 33 -3.76 -13.73 -1.22
N GLY A 34 -4.10 -14.94 -0.79
CA GLY A 34 -3.16 -16.07 -0.80
C GLY A 34 -1.87 -15.70 -0.04
N ASP A 35 -0.73 -15.82 -0.72
CA ASP A 35 0.59 -15.51 -0.16
C ASP A 35 1.02 -14.05 -0.35
N THR A 36 0.30 -13.26 -1.15
CA THR A 36 0.62 -11.86 -1.41
C THR A 36 0.08 -10.96 -0.31
N VAL A 37 0.89 -9.99 0.13
CA VAL A 37 0.56 -9.06 1.22
C VAL A 37 0.82 -7.62 0.77
N LEU A 38 -0.09 -6.72 1.13
CA LEU A 38 0.00 -5.28 0.92
C LEU A 38 -0.36 -4.55 2.22
N LEU A 39 0.43 -3.55 2.60
CA LEU A 39 0.03 -2.59 3.64
C LEU A 39 -0.47 -1.32 2.94
N ALA A 40 -1.77 -1.02 3.09
CA ALA A 40 -2.36 0.21 2.59
C ALA A 40 -2.56 1.19 3.75
N THR A 41 -2.08 2.42 3.60
CA THR A 41 -2.26 3.49 4.58
C THR A 41 -2.86 4.71 3.92
N ALA A 42 -3.73 5.41 4.65
CA ALA A 42 -4.33 6.67 4.25
C ALA A 42 -4.13 7.69 5.38
N VAL A 43 -3.74 8.89 4.99
CA VAL A 43 -3.62 10.05 5.88
C VAL A 43 -4.30 11.25 5.25
N ALA A 44 -4.93 12.06 6.08
CA ALA A 44 -5.63 13.27 5.69
C ALA A 44 -5.22 14.43 6.60
N SER A 45 -5.33 15.65 6.08
CA SER A 45 -5.07 16.87 6.83
C SER A 45 -6.06 17.93 6.40
N ASP A 46 -6.20 18.98 7.21
CA ASP A 46 -7.02 20.12 6.85
C ASP A 46 -6.55 20.76 5.53
N PRO A 47 -7.49 21.20 4.68
CA PRO A 47 -7.15 21.83 3.42
C PRO A 47 -6.36 23.12 3.67
N ARG A 48 -5.35 23.37 2.82
CA ARG A 48 -4.58 24.62 2.87
C ARG A 48 -5.46 25.78 2.40
N GLU A 49 -5.32 26.94 3.04
CA GLU A 49 -6.03 28.16 2.63
C GLU A 49 -5.73 28.50 1.15
N GLY A 50 -6.78 28.85 0.41
CA GLY A 50 -6.66 29.27 -0.99
C GLY A 50 -6.47 28.14 -2.02
N ILE A 51 -6.62 26.87 -1.63
CA ILE A 51 -6.57 25.76 -2.59
C ILE A 51 -7.81 25.72 -3.50
N ASP A 52 -7.59 25.48 -4.78
CA ASP A 52 -8.62 25.43 -5.83
C ASP A 52 -8.80 24.04 -6.46
N PHE A 53 -8.07 23.04 -5.98
CA PHE A 53 -8.15 21.64 -6.41
C PHE A 53 -8.10 20.67 -5.23
N PHE A 54 -8.40 19.39 -5.46
CA PHE A 54 -8.29 18.35 -4.44
C PHE A 54 -6.89 17.69 -4.49
N PRO A 55 -6.03 17.89 -3.49
CA PRO A 55 -4.67 17.37 -3.50
C PRO A 55 -4.64 15.92 -3.02
N LEU A 56 -4.94 15.00 -3.94
CA LEU A 56 -4.80 13.56 -3.71
C LEU A 56 -3.51 13.04 -4.32
N THR A 57 -2.72 12.34 -3.51
CA THR A 57 -1.56 11.58 -3.96
C THR A 57 -1.76 10.12 -3.62
N VAL A 58 -1.48 9.25 -4.59
CA VAL A 58 -1.43 7.81 -4.40
C VAL A 58 -0.01 7.38 -4.71
N ASP A 59 0.63 6.75 -3.74
CA ASP A 59 1.97 6.18 -3.87
C ASP A 59 1.88 4.65 -3.78
N TYR A 60 2.48 3.95 -4.75
CA TYR A 60 2.61 2.49 -4.74
C TYR A 60 4.07 2.12 -4.93
N GLU A 61 4.57 1.26 -4.04
CA GLU A 61 5.96 0.81 -4.04
C GLU A 61 6.01 -0.71 -3.89
N GLU A 62 6.68 -1.37 -4.83
CA GLU A 62 7.00 -2.79 -4.75
C GLU A 62 8.38 -2.97 -4.13
N ARG A 63 8.42 -3.74 -3.04
CA ARG A 63 9.68 -4.07 -2.37
C ARG A 63 10.25 -5.36 -2.95
N MET A 64 11.53 -5.36 -3.34
CA MET A 64 12.17 -6.55 -3.93
C MET A 64 12.23 -7.73 -2.96
N TYR A 65 12.24 -7.47 -1.65
CA TYR A 65 12.15 -8.50 -0.64
C TYR A 65 10.83 -9.28 -0.70
N ALA A 66 9.75 -8.71 -1.25
CA ALA A 66 8.48 -9.40 -1.41
C ALA A 66 8.60 -10.60 -2.37
N ALA A 67 9.57 -10.56 -3.29
CA ALA A 67 9.94 -11.67 -4.17
C ALA A 67 11.22 -12.40 -3.72
N GLY A 68 11.74 -12.11 -2.52
CA GLY A 68 12.99 -12.68 -2.01
C GLY A 68 14.24 -12.25 -2.78
N LYS A 69 14.23 -11.07 -3.41
CA LYS A 69 15.34 -10.57 -4.24
C LYS A 69 16.03 -9.36 -3.61
N ILE A 70 17.33 -9.22 -3.88
CA ILE A 70 18.10 -8.02 -3.57
C ILE A 70 18.03 -7.08 -4.78
N PRO A 71 17.81 -5.76 -4.60
CA PRO A 71 17.79 -4.82 -5.72
C PRO A 71 19.08 -4.86 -6.54
N GLY A 72 18.94 -4.98 -7.87
CA GLY A 72 20.08 -5.20 -8.78
C GLY A 72 21.00 -3.98 -8.98
N GLY A 73 20.51 -2.75 -8.76
CA GLY A 73 21.22 -1.51 -9.06
C GLY A 73 22.46 -1.23 -8.18
N PHE A 74 23.21 -0.17 -8.51
CA PHE A 74 24.42 0.22 -7.77
C PHE A 74 24.14 0.51 -6.28
N ILE A 75 23.02 1.20 -6.01
CA ILE A 75 22.62 1.63 -4.66
C ILE A 75 22.04 0.47 -3.83
N LYS A 76 21.72 -0.67 -4.47
CA LYS A 76 21.10 -1.84 -3.82
C LYS A 76 19.83 -1.52 -3.01
N ARG A 77 19.04 -0.54 -3.47
CA ARG A 77 17.79 -0.08 -2.84
C ARG A 77 16.74 0.28 -3.89
N GLU A 78 15.46 0.10 -3.56
CA GLU A 78 14.35 0.70 -4.31
C GLU A 78 14.44 2.24 -4.26
N SER A 79 14.10 2.89 -5.37
CA SER A 79 14.22 4.34 -5.47
C SER A 79 13.00 4.92 -6.17
N ARG A 80 13.15 5.36 -7.42
CA ARG A 80 12.02 5.86 -8.20
C ARG A 80 11.05 4.71 -8.49
N PRO A 81 9.74 4.99 -8.46
CA PRO A 81 8.73 4.04 -8.91
C PRO A 81 9.04 3.54 -10.33
N SER A 82 8.85 2.25 -10.55
CA SER A 82 8.92 1.65 -11.89
C SER A 82 7.70 2.08 -12.72
N GLU A 83 7.76 1.86 -14.03
CA GLU A 83 6.58 2.07 -14.89
C GLU A 83 5.36 1.27 -14.41
N ALA A 84 5.56 0.00 -14.04
CA ALA A 84 4.51 -0.85 -13.50
C ALA A 84 3.91 -0.27 -12.21
N ALA A 85 4.76 0.25 -11.31
CA ALA A 85 4.29 0.90 -10.10
C ALA A 85 3.48 2.17 -10.41
N VAL A 86 3.94 3.00 -11.36
CA VAL A 86 3.20 4.19 -11.81
C VAL A 86 1.86 3.84 -12.43
N LEU A 87 1.79 2.77 -13.21
CA LEU A 87 0.53 2.29 -13.76
C LEU A 87 -0.40 1.80 -12.64
N ALA A 88 0.10 1.02 -11.67
CA ALA A 88 -0.66 0.56 -10.52
C ALA A 88 -1.25 1.72 -9.69
N MET A 89 -0.49 2.81 -9.50
CA MET A 89 -1.00 4.03 -8.82
C MET A 89 -2.19 4.68 -9.54
N ARG A 90 -2.27 4.53 -10.86
CA ARG A 90 -3.28 5.17 -11.71
C ARG A 90 -4.45 4.27 -12.06
N LEU A 91 -4.34 2.97 -11.78
CA LEU A 91 -5.34 1.99 -12.17
C LEU A 91 -6.69 2.34 -11.52
N THR A 92 -7.72 2.38 -12.36
CA THR A 92 -9.14 2.49 -12.01
C THR A 92 -9.90 1.36 -12.67
#